data_AF-A0A935UIJ9-F1
#
_entry.id   AF-A0A935UIJ9-F1
#
_cell.length_a   1.000
_cell.length_b   1.000
_cell.length_c   1.000
_cell.angle_alpha   90.00
_cell.angle_beta   90.00
_cell.angle_gamma   90.00
#
_symmetry.space_group_name_H-M   'P 1'
#
loop_
_entity.id
_entity.type
_entity.pdbx_description
1 polymer ?
#
loop_
_entity_poly.entity_id
_entity_poly.type
_entity_poly.pdbx_seq_one_letter_code
_entity_poly.pdbx_strand_id
1 'polypeptide(L)'
;MQQTLTLNIIPFTPPAKTVTFAFYKEGFPGAYSVFIGNDILPLVQHYHQPDPKKTETQWLYSDFQPLREGGIELEIDLTVHLQFAEHYYRYLISNYFRGIAPIMRRNFTKEVELWMLDTSLKGKAYNQYYKFTLAVQHSVNKTPELIVSYDGNSRVLKKSMAEFPGLDTLIYRWMNYRGLLYHWGVSFPDEALRNQQEVFPVISNELGTELEIIFPKSEKNNRYPYYFKNITGFYAKYLDNDTFRAVIPLSTTGFIVKK
;
A
#
# COMPACT_ATOMS: atom_id res chain seq x y z
N MET A 1 -13.16 33.15 -17.35
CA MET A 1 -12.02 32.75 -16.48
C MET A 1 -11.68 31.32 -16.83
N GLN A 2 -10.43 31.04 -17.21
CA GLN A 2 -10.00 29.68 -17.51
C GLN A 2 -9.63 28.99 -16.19
N GLN A 3 -10.37 27.94 -15.82
CA GLN A 3 -10.17 27.25 -14.54
C GLN A 3 -9.01 26.26 -14.68
N THR A 4 -7.92 26.50 -13.94
CA THR A 4 -6.78 25.58 -13.89
C THR A 4 -7.06 24.48 -12.86
N LEU A 5 -7.09 23.22 -13.30
CA LEU A 5 -7.33 22.05 -12.44
C LEU A 5 -6.02 21.28 -12.24
N THR A 6 -5.59 21.12 -11.00
CA THR A 6 -4.48 20.23 -10.66
C THR A 6 -5.02 18.86 -10.25
N LEU A 7 -4.55 17.81 -10.91
CA LEU A 7 -4.87 16.43 -10.58
C LEU A 7 -3.78 15.88 -9.67
N ASN A 8 -4.15 15.09 -8.65
CA ASN A 8 -3.19 14.44 -7.74
C ASN A 8 -2.49 13.23 -8.40
N ILE A 9 -2.12 13.37 -9.67
CA ILE A 9 -1.59 12.34 -10.55
C ILE A 9 -0.23 12.83 -11.05
N ILE A 10 0.80 11.99 -10.95
CA ILE A 10 2.17 12.27 -11.34
C ILE A 10 2.60 11.22 -12.36
N PRO A 11 2.85 11.59 -13.64
CA PRO A 11 3.39 10.66 -14.61
C PRO A 11 4.80 10.21 -14.22
N PHE A 12 5.19 9.01 -14.62
CA PHE A 12 6.57 8.55 -14.50
C PHE A 12 7.00 7.75 -15.73
N THR A 13 8.30 7.57 -15.89
CA THR A 13 8.82 6.61 -16.86
C THR A 13 9.04 5.25 -16.19
N PRO A 14 8.75 4.13 -16.87
CA PRO A 14 9.11 2.81 -16.36
C PRO A 14 10.57 2.78 -15.89
N PRO A 15 10.87 2.31 -14.67
CA PRO A 15 12.25 2.24 -14.17
C PRO A 15 13.14 1.32 -15.01
N ALA A 16 12.52 0.36 -15.70
CA ALA A 16 13.14 -0.47 -16.73
C ALA A 16 12.08 -0.80 -17.79
N LYS A 17 12.53 -1.03 -19.03
CA LYS A 17 11.64 -1.53 -20.09
C LYS A 17 11.34 -3.01 -19.89
N THR A 18 12.39 -3.81 -19.68
CA THR A 18 12.31 -5.26 -19.59
C THR A 18 13.07 -5.72 -18.35
N VAL A 19 12.47 -6.64 -17.60
CA VAL A 19 13.03 -7.18 -16.35
C VAL A 19 12.74 -8.67 -16.26
N THR A 20 13.71 -9.45 -15.75
CA THR A 20 13.53 -10.88 -15.45
C THR A 20 12.94 -11.06 -14.07
N PHE A 21 11.89 -11.86 -13.97
CA PHE A 21 11.16 -12.13 -12.74
C PHE A 21 11.07 -13.63 -12.47
N ALA A 22 11.16 -13.99 -11.19
CA ALA A 22 10.86 -15.33 -10.72
C ALA A 22 9.35 -15.50 -10.50
N PHE A 23 8.82 -16.62 -10.98
CA PHE A 23 7.44 -17.05 -10.78
C PHE A 23 7.38 -18.45 -10.18
N TYR A 24 6.31 -18.72 -9.44
CA TYR A 24 6.07 -19.98 -8.74
C TYR A 24 4.65 -20.45 -9.03
N LYS A 25 4.45 -21.77 -9.10
CA LYS A 25 3.13 -22.38 -9.34
C LYS A 25 2.28 -22.43 -8.07
N GLU A 26 2.94 -22.51 -6.92
CA GLU A 26 2.28 -22.55 -5.61
C GLU A 26 2.33 -21.17 -4.95
N GLY A 27 1.20 -20.78 -4.37
CA GLY A 27 1.09 -19.52 -3.63
C GLY A 27 1.75 -19.61 -2.26
N PHE A 28 2.38 -18.51 -1.83
CA PHE A 28 2.99 -18.38 -0.52
C PHE A 28 2.70 -17.02 0.11
N PRO A 29 2.77 -16.88 1.45
CA PRO A 29 2.50 -15.61 2.12
C PRO A 29 3.35 -14.46 1.56
N GLY A 30 2.70 -13.36 1.19
CA GLY A 30 3.36 -12.16 0.66
C GLY A 30 3.52 -12.14 -0.87
N ALA A 31 3.27 -13.25 -1.57
CA ALA A 31 3.32 -13.29 -3.02
C ALA A 31 2.20 -12.47 -3.68
N TYR A 32 2.50 -11.90 -4.84
CA TYR A 32 1.51 -11.35 -5.77
C TYR A 32 1.02 -12.47 -6.68
N SER A 33 -0.31 -12.64 -6.74
CA SER A 33 -0.95 -13.53 -7.71
C SER A 33 -1.04 -12.83 -9.06
N VAL A 34 -0.56 -13.51 -10.09
CA VAL A 34 -0.55 -13.06 -11.49
C VAL A 34 -1.46 -13.99 -12.27
N PHE A 35 -2.55 -13.45 -12.79
CA PHE A 35 -3.48 -14.22 -13.61
C PHE A 35 -2.84 -14.51 -14.97
N ILE A 36 -2.89 -15.78 -15.41
CA ILE A 36 -2.42 -16.20 -16.73
C ILE A 36 -3.52 -15.91 -17.75
N GLY A 37 -3.68 -14.63 -18.08
CA GLY A 37 -4.55 -14.19 -19.16
C GLY A 37 -3.87 -14.30 -20.54
N ASN A 38 -4.57 -13.86 -21.59
CA ASN A 38 -4.08 -13.86 -22.97
C ASN A 38 -2.72 -13.14 -23.14
N ASP A 39 -2.45 -12.13 -22.32
CA ASP A 39 -1.22 -11.34 -22.40
C ASP A 39 -0.01 -12.07 -21.80
N ILE A 40 -0.22 -12.91 -20.78
CA ILE A 40 0.86 -13.61 -20.07
C ILE A 40 1.03 -15.05 -20.59
N LEU A 41 -0.04 -15.67 -21.08
CA LEU A 41 -0.04 -17.06 -21.57
C LEU A 41 1.10 -17.34 -22.58
N PRO A 42 1.36 -16.50 -23.60
CA PRO A 42 2.44 -16.77 -24.56
C PRO A 42 3.83 -16.85 -23.92
N LEU A 43 4.04 -16.17 -22.79
CA LEU A 43 5.31 -16.15 -22.06
C LEU A 43 5.50 -17.42 -21.20
N VAL A 44 4.40 -17.96 -20.67
CA VAL A 44 4.44 -19.06 -19.68
C VAL A 44 4.11 -20.43 -20.27
N GLN A 45 3.50 -20.50 -21.46
CA GLN A 45 2.90 -21.72 -22.03
C GLN A 45 3.86 -22.91 -22.19
N HIS A 46 5.16 -22.66 -22.30
CA HIS A 46 6.18 -23.71 -22.36
C HIS A 46 6.48 -24.35 -20.99
N TYR A 47 6.19 -23.64 -19.90
CA TYR A 47 6.46 -24.07 -18.53
C TYR A 47 5.18 -24.48 -17.77
N HIS A 48 4.06 -23.88 -18.15
CA HIS A 48 2.79 -24.04 -17.47
C HIS A 48 1.62 -23.83 -18.44
N GLN A 49 0.76 -24.84 -18.54
CA GLN A 49 -0.46 -24.79 -19.33
C GLN A 49 -1.66 -24.79 -18.37
N PRO A 50 -2.35 -23.65 -18.18
CA PRO A 50 -3.51 -23.59 -17.31
C PRO A 50 -4.63 -24.51 -17.83
N ASP A 51 -5.20 -25.33 -16.95
CA ASP A 51 -6.43 -26.07 -17.23
C ASP A 51 -7.63 -25.15 -16.96
N PRO A 52 -8.45 -24.80 -17.97
CA PRO A 52 -9.59 -23.91 -17.79
C PRO A 52 -10.63 -24.41 -16.76
N LYS A 53 -10.63 -25.70 -16.43
CA LYS A 53 -11.53 -26.30 -15.44
C LYS A 53 -11.00 -26.21 -14.01
N LYS A 54 -9.75 -25.79 -13.82
CA LYS A 54 -9.06 -25.76 -12.53
C LYS A 54 -8.51 -24.37 -12.24
N THR A 55 -9.24 -23.62 -11.41
CA THR A 55 -8.92 -22.23 -11.07
C THR A 55 -7.51 -22.06 -10.54
N GLU A 56 -7.01 -22.99 -9.74
CA GLU A 56 -5.66 -22.96 -9.15
C GLU A 56 -4.55 -22.98 -10.21
N THR A 57 -4.81 -23.56 -11.38
CA THR A 57 -3.83 -23.59 -12.47
C THR A 57 -3.80 -22.29 -13.28
N GLN A 58 -4.73 -21.35 -13.04
CA GLN A 58 -4.81 -20.09 -13.78
C GLN A 58 -3.92 -18.99 -13.22
N TRP A 59 -3.15 -19.28 -12.17
CA TRP A 59 -2.35 -18.29 -11.45
C TRP A 59 -0.89 -18.71 -11.38
N LEU A 60 -0.02 -17.71 -11.48
CA LEU A 60 1.36 -17.79 -11.02
C LEU A 60 1.55 -16.82 -9.85
N TYR A 61 2.62 -17.01 -9.10
CA TYR A 61 2.93 -16.22 -7.93
C TYR A 61 4.33 -15.63 -8.05
N SER A 62 4.50 -14.36 -7.71
CA SER A 62 5.82 -13.71 -7.65
C SER A 62 5.90 -12.79 -6.45
N ASP A 63 7.03 -12.75 -5.77
CA ASP A 63 7.34 -11.75 -4.74
C ASP A 63 8.40 -10.74 -5.20
N PHE A 64 8.70 -10.75 -6.51
CA PHE A 64 9.70 -9.90 -7.17
C PHE A 64 11.10 -9.97 -6.53
N GLN A 65 11.40 -11.08 -5.84
CA GLN A 65 12.73 -11.42 -5.34
C GLN A 65 13.50 -12.25 -6.38
N PRO A 66 14.81 -12.44 -6.18
CA PRO A 66 15.59 -13.39 -6.97
C PRO A 66 14.98 -14.81 -6.96
N LEU A 67 15.27 -15.56 -8.01
CA LEU A 67 14.81 -16.94 -8.17
C LEU A 67 15.22 -17.81 -6.98
N ARG A 68 14.26 -18.57 -6.46
CA ARG A 68 14.46 -19.65 -5.49
C ARG A 68 14.13 -20.99 -6.13
N GLU A 69 14.54 -22.06 -5.45
CA GLU A 69 14.29 -23.43 -5.89
C GLU A 69 12.81 -23.66 -6.25
N GLY A 70 12.57 -24.34 -7.36
CA GLY A 70 11.22 -24.64 -7.87
C GLY A 70 10.52 -23.49 -8.62
N GLY A 71 11.17 -22.33 -8.78
CA GLY A 71 10.65 -21.23 -9.58
C GLY A 71 11.00 -21.32 -11.08
N ILE A 72 10.36 -20.47 -11.88
CA ILE A 72 10.65 -20.23 -13.30
C ILE A 72 11.03 -18.76 -13.49
N GLU A 73 12.03 -18.49 -14.33
CA GLU A 73 12.39 -17.12 -14.70
C GLU A 73 11.77 -16.75 -16.05
N LEU A 74 11.16 -15.57 -16.08
CA LEU A 74 10.57 -15.01 -17.29
C LEU A 74 10.99 -13.56 -17.45
N GLU A 75 11.41 -13.22 -18.64
CA GLU A 75 11.66 -11.85 -19.05
C GLU A 75 10.33 -11.19 -19.43
N ILE A 76 9.99 -10.06 -18.80
CA ILE A 76 8.72 -9.36 -18.99
C ILE A 76 8.98 -7.92 -19.44
N ASP A 77 8.39 -7.52 -20.57
CA ASP A 77 8.36 -6.11 -21.01
C ASP A 77 7.25 -5.35 -20.25
N LEU A 78 7.66 -4.45 -19.36
CA LEU A 78 6.79 -3.65 -18.49
C LEU A 78 5.98 -2.59 -19.25
N THR A 79 6.32 -2.30 -20.50
CA THR A 79 5.58 -1.38 -21.39
C THR A 79 4.47 -2.10 -22.16
N VAL A 80 4.53 -3.43 -22.22
CA VAL A 80 3.52 -4.28 -22.86
C VAL A 80 2.58 -4.88 -21.82
N HIS A 81 3.13 -5.48 -20.75
CA HIS A 81 2.38 -6.20 -19.73
C HIS A 81 1.97 -5.28 -18.57
N LEU A 82 1.10 -4.31 -18.87
CA LEU A 82 0.81 -3.18 -17.98
C LEU A 82 0.30 -3.60 -16.59
N GLN A 83 -0.67 -4.52 -16.51
CA GLN A 83 -1.22 -4.96 -15.21
C GLN A 83 -0.14 -5.60 -14.31
N PHE A 84 0.74 -6.41 -14.93
CA PHE A 84 1.87 -6.99 -14.22
C PHE A 84 2.87 -5.90 -13.78
N ALA A 85 3.15 -4.92 -14.66
CA ALA A 85 4.01 -3.79 -14.34
C ALA A 85 3.48 -2.99 -13.14
N GLU A 86 2.17 -2.77 -13.02
CA GLU A 86 1.62 -2.09 -11.86
C GLU A 86 1.85 -2.87 -10.55
N HIS A 87 1.79 -4.20 -10.55
CA HIS A 87 2.13 -4.99 -9.36
C HIS A 87 3.60 -4.80 -8.97
N TYR A 88 4.49 -4.79 -9.96
CA TYR A 88 5.91 -4.55 -9.73
C TYR A 88 6.19 -3.13 -9.21
N TYR A 89 5.55 -2.11 -9.79
CA TYR A 89 5.70 -0.72 -9.31
C TYR A 89 5.17 -0.55 -7.89
N ARG A 90 4.03 -1.17 -7.54
CA ARG A 90 3.54 -1.20 -6.15
C ARG A 90 4.53 -1.89 -5.20
N TYR A 91 5.20 -2.95 -5.66
CA TYR A 91 6.26 -3.60 -4.88
C TYR A 91 7.46 -2.67 -4.65
N LEU A 92 7.94 -1.99 -5.69
CA LEU A 92 9.05 -1.03 -5.59
C LEU A 92 8.72 0.10 -4.62
N ILE A 93 7.53 0.70 -4.75
CA ILE A 93 7.03 1.74 -3.84
C ILE A 93 6.95 1.20 -2.40
N SER A 94 6.36 0.02 -2.23
CA SER A 94 6.25 -0.60 -0.90
C SER A 94 7.63 -0.83 -0.27
N ASN A 95 8.60 -1.27 -1.07
CA ASN A 95 9.96 -1.53 -0.58
C ASN A 95 10.68 -0.22 -0.21
N TYR A 96 10.53 0.85 -0.99
CA TYR A 96 11.08 2.16 -0.66
C TYR A 96 10.56 2.67 0.69
N PHE A 97 9.27 2.52 0.96
CA PHE A 97 8.67 3.01 2.19
C PHE A 97 8.90 2.10 3.42
N ARG A 98 9.51 0.91 3.25
CA ARG A 98 9.92 0.06 4.40
C ARG A 98 10.95 0.83 5.24
N GLY A 99 10.62 1.05 6.50
CA GLY A 99 11.46 1.83 7.41
C GLY A 99 11.29 3.35 7.32
N ILE A 100 10.58 3.86 6.30
CA ILE A 100 10.20 5.29 6.21
C ILE A 100 8.81 5.51 6.82
N ALA A 101 7.84 4.70 6.41
CA ALA A 101 6.47 4.78 6.92
C ALA A 101 6.35 3.95 8.21
N PRO A 102 5.91 4.55 9.34
CA PRO A 102 5.72 3.82 10.59
C PRO A 102 4.75 2.65 10.50
N ILE A 103 3.69 2.79 9.69
CA ILE A 103 2.70 1.74 9.46
C ILE A 103 2.40 1.67 7.96
N MET A 104 2.31 0.45 7.44
CA MET A 104 2.00 0.16 6.04
C MET A 104 1.00 -0.98 5.92
N ARG A 105 0.21 -0.96 4.84
CA ARG A 105 -0.61 -2.11 4.43
C ARG A 105 -0.91 -2.04 2.93
N ARG A 106 -1.45 -3.12 2.40
CA ARG A 106 -2.24 -3.05 1.17
C ARG A 106 -3.68 -2.71 1.52
N ASN A 107 -4.27 -1.74 0.84
CA ASN A 107 -5.68 -1.44 1.01
C ASN A 107 -6.56 -2.50 0.31
N PHE A 108 -7.88 -2.32 0.32
CA PHE A 108 -8.81 -3.26 -0.31
C PHE A 108 -8.55 -3.45 -1.82
N THR A 109 -8.16 -2.38 -2.52
CA THR A 109 -7.80 -2.43 -3.95
C THR A 109 -6.34 -2.83 -4.19
N LYS A 110 -5.65 -3.31 -3.15
CA LYS A 110 -4.24 -3.75 -3.16
C LYS A 110 -3.22 -2.64 -3.45
N GLU A 111 -3.61 -1.38 -3.31
CA GLU A 111 -2.71 -0.22 -3.42
C GLU A 111 -1.89 -0.03 -2.14
N VAL A 112 -0.83 0.77 -2.22
CA VAL A 112 0.10 1.00 -1.11
C VAL A 112 -0.49 2.05 -0.17
N GLU A 113 -0.89 1.64 1.03
CA GLU A 113 -1.39 2.53 2.07
C GLU A 113 -0.30 2.78 3.11
N LEU A 114 -0.02 4.06 3.38
CA LEU A 114 1.06 4.55 4.22
C LEU A 114 0.50 5.42 5.33
N TRP A 115 0.92 5.18 6.56
CA TRP A 115 0.47 5.91 7.74
C TRP A 115 1.65 6.68 8.33
N MET A 116 1.65 8.00 8.14
CA MET A 116 2.74 8.88 8.56
C MET A 116 2.41 9.48 9.93
N LEU A 117 3.32 9.33 10.90
CA LEU A 117 3.12 9.80 12.26
C LEU A 117 2.93 11.33 12.30
N ASP A 118 1.86 11.77 12.96
CA ASP A 118 1.64 13.17 13.28
C ASP A 118 2.41 13.57 14.53
N THR A 119 3.60 14.13 14.34
CA THR A 119 4.50 14.52 15.45
C THR A 119 4.02 15.76 16.21
N SER A 120 2.96 16.44 15.75
CA SER A 120 2.43 17.63 16.41
C SER A 120 1.64 17.29 17.69
N LEU A 121 1.08 16.08 17.77
CA LEU A 121 0.26 15.64 18.89
C LEU A 121 1.11 14.93 19.96
N LYS A 122 1.37 15.63 21.07
CA LYS A 122 2.10 15.10 22.22
C LYS A 122 1.15 14.83 23.40
N GLY A 123 1.57 13.93 24.30
CA GLY A 123 0.87 13.67 25.58
C GLY A 123 -0.45 12.91 25.48
N LYS A 124 -0.90 12.48 24.29
CA LYS A 124 -2.09 11.64 24.14
C LYS A 124 -1.78 10.16 24.43
N ALA A 125 -2.80 9.43 24.86
CA ALA A 125 -2.77 7.97 25.04
C ALA A 125 -2.62 7.18 23.71
N TYR A 126 -2.65 7.90 22.58
CA TYR A 126 -2.53 7.36 21.24
C TYR A 126 -1.53 8.15 20.41
N ASN A 127 -1.04 7.51 19.36
CA ASN A 127 -0.37 8.14 18.24
C ASN A 127 -1.40 8.40 17.14
N GLN A 128 -1.38 9.58 16.53
CA GLN A 128 -2.19 9.90 15.35
C GLN A 128 -1.32 9.76 14.10
N TYR A 129 -1.92 9.27 13.01
CA TYR A 129 -1.27 9.08 11.73
C TYR A 129 -2.10 9.72 10.62
N TYR A 130 -1.42 10.41 9.71
CA TYR A 130 -1.94 10.83 8.42
C TYR A 130 -1.89 9.62 7.47
N LYS A 131 -3.03 9.24 6.89
CA LYS A 131 -3.12 8.11 5.96
C LYS A 131 -3.02 8.59 4.52
N PHE A 132 -2.17 7.94 3.75
CA PHE A 132 -2.02 8.18 2.33
C PHE A 132 -2.16 6.88 1.56
N THR A 133 -2.78 6.96 0.38
CA THR A 133 -2.76 5.86 -0.60
C THR A 133 -1.96 6.32 -1.81
N LEU A 134 -0.99 5.48 -2.20
CA LEU A 134 -0.26 5.59 -3.45
C LEU A 134 -0.79 4.53 -4.40
N ALA A 135 -1.54 4.97 -5.42
CA ALA A 135 -2.11 4.08 -6.42
C ALA A 135 -1.35 4.18 -7.74
N VAL A 136 -1.07 3.04 -8.35
CA VAL A 136 -0.41 2.96 -9.65
C VAL A 136 -1.45 2.66 -10.71
N GLN A 137 -1.44 3.45 -11.79
CA GLN A 137 -2.28 3.21 -12.96
C GLN A 137 -1.52 3.51 -14.25
N HIS A 138 -2.16 3.28 -15.38
CA HIS A 138 -1.68 3.73 -16.69
C HIS A 138 -2.67 4.72 -17.31
N SER A 139 -2.14 5.75 -17.96
CA SER A 139 -2.90 6.70 -18.75
C SER A 139 -3.50 6.04 -20.00
N VAL A 140 -4.36 6.76 -20.72
CA VAL A 140 -4.90 6.32 -22.02
C VAL A 140 -3.79 6.02 -23.03
N ASN A 141 -2.66 6.73 -22.92
CA ASN A 141 -1.48 6.53 -23.78
C ASN A 141 -0.51 5.47 -23.20
N LYS A 142 -0.96 4.65 -22.24
CA LYS A 142 -0.16 3.62 -21.57
C LYS A 142 1.06 4.15 -20.82
N THR A 143 1.10 5.45 -20.51
CA THR A 143 2.14 6.03 -19.64
C THR A 143 1.79 5.69 -18.20
N PRO A 144 2.71 5.16 -17.39
CA PRO A 144 2.40 4.87 -16.00
C PRO A 144 2.30 6.16 -15.19
N GLU A 145 1.38 6.16 -14.23
CA GLU A 145 1.00 7.31 -13.42
C GLU A 145 0.85 6.89 -11.94
N LEU A 146 1.32 7.77 -11.05
CA LEU A 146 1.18 7.63 -9.61
C LEU A 146 0.11 8.60 -9.10
N ILE A 147 -0.94 8.07 -8.50
CA ILE A 147 -1.95 8.85 -7.80
C ILE A 147 -1.58 8.95 -6.33
N VAL A 148 -1.65 10.18 -5.79
CA VAL A 148 -1.44 10.44 -4.36
C VAL A 148 -2.76 10.88 -3.72
N SER A 149 -3.25 10.09 -2.78
CA SER A 149 -4.48 10.38 -2.03
C SER A 149 -4.18 10.54 -0.55
N TYR A 150 -4.92 11.42 0.11
CA TYR A 150 -4.94 11.54 1.57
C TYR A 150 -6.29 11.04 2.08
N ASP A 151 -6.27 9.99 2.90
CA ASP A 151 -7.44 9.22 3.33
C ASP A 151 -7.90 9.61 4.74
N GLY A 152 -7.42 10.74 5.24
CA GLY A 152 -7.71 11.24 6.58
C GLY A 152 -6.75 10.72 7.64
N ASN A 153 -7.21 10.77 8.90
CA ASN A 153 -6.40 10.40 10.06
C ASN A 153 -6.86 9.08 10.66
N SER A 154 -5.92 8.33 11.23
CA SER A 154 -6.20 7.20 12.10
C SER A 154 -5.37 7.28 13.37
N ARG A 155 -5.79 6.56 14.41
CA ARG A 155 -5.15 6.60 15.72
C ARG A 155 -4.85 5.19 16.18
N VAL A 156 -3.70 5.02 16.80
CA VAL A 156 -3.24 3.73 17.37
C VAL A 156 -2.89 3.97 18.82
N LEU A 157 -3.37 3.11 19.71
CA LEU A 157 -3.03 3.19 21.13
C LEU A 157 -1.52 3.07 21.32
N LYS A 158 -1.00 3.78 22.33
CA LYS A 158 0.38 3.59 22.78
C LYS A 158 0.51 2.38 23.71
N LYS A 159 -0.59 2.02 24.35
CA LYS A 159 -0.70 0.81 25.16
C LYS A 159 -0.91 -0.40 24.25
N SER A 160 -0.18 -1.45 24.55
CA SER A 160 -0.26 -2.73 23.88
C SER A 160 -1.52 -3.50 24.28
N MET A 161 -1.86 -4.54 23.53
CA MET A 161 -2.98 -5.44 23.83
C MET A 161 -2.81 -6.12 25.19
N ALA A 162 -1.58 -6.46 25.58
CA ALA A 162 -1.27 -7.08 26.87
C ALA A 162 -1.65 -6.21 28.08
N GLU A 163 -1.74 -4.89 27.90
CA GLU A 163 -2.10 -3.94 28.96
C GLU A 163 -3.63 -3.84 29.19
N PHE A 164 -4.42 -4.60 28.44
CA PHE A 164 -5.89 -4.62 28.52
C PHE A 164 -6.44 -6.06 28.70
N PRO A 165 -6.06 -6.79 29.76
CA PRO A 165 -6.43 -8.21 29.93
C PRO A 165 -7.92 -8.49 30.14
N GLY A 166 -8.73 -7.46 30.43
CA GLY A 166 -10.18 -7.57 30.62
C GLY A 166 -11.03 -6.88 29.55
N LEU A 167 -10.40 -6.33 28.51
CA LEU A 167 -11.13 -5.66 27.44
C LEU A 167 -11.75 -6.71 26.52
N ASP A 168 -13.03 -6.55 26.19
CA ASP A 168 -13.70 -7.46 25.26
C ASP A 168 -12.99 -7.41 23.90
N THR A 169 -12.37 -8.53 23.53
CA THR A 169 -11.63 -8.63 22.28
C THR A 169 -12.50 -8.41 21.03
N LEU A 170 -13.83 -8.49 21.14
CA LEU A 170 -14.76 -8.23 20.04
C LEU A 170 -14.79 -6.76 19.61
N ILE A 171 -14.34 -5.82 20.45
CA ILE A 171 -14.30 -4.39 20.09
C ILE A 171 -13.06 -4.03 19.26
N TYR A 172 -12.06 -4.93 19.21
CA TYR A 172 -10.90 -4.78 18.36
C TYR A 172 -11.29 -5.05 16.89
N ARG A 173 -10.85 -4.15 16.00
CA ARG A 173 -11.03 -4.32 14.55
C ARG A 173 -9.71 -4.48 13.83
N TRP A 174 -8.80 -3.52 14.03
CA TRP A 174 -7.49 -3.51 13.41
C TRP A 174 -6.40 -3.41 14.48
N MET A 175 -5.32 -4.16 14.27
CA MET A 175 -4.19 -4.24 15.18
C MET A 175 -2.91 -3.91 14.42
N ASN A 176 -2.10 -3.01 14.96
CA ASN A 176 -0.75 -2.77 14.47
C ASN A 176 0.23 -3.73 15.16
N TYR A 177 0.91 -4.56 14.38
CA TYR A 177 2.00 -5.39 14.84
C TYR A 177 3.21 -5.15 13.94
N ARG A 178 4.30 -4.63 14.54
CA ARG A 178 5.57 -4.33 13.85
C ARG A 178 5.42 -3.48 12.56
N GLY A 179 4.50 -2.53 12.57
CA GLY A 179 4.28 -1.61 11.45
C GLY A 179 3.36 -2.17 10.35
N LEU A 180 2.76 -3.34 10.55
CA LEU A 180 1.75 -3.91 9.64
C LEU A 180 0.40 -3.99 10.34
N LEU A 181 -0.66 -3.73 9.56
CA LEU A 181 -2.04 -3.78 10.05
C LEU A 181 -2.69 -5.12 9.74
N TYR A 182 -3.27 -5.72 10.77
CA TYR A 182 -3.99 -6.98 10.70
C TYR A 182 -5.41 -6.81 11.24
N HIS A 183 -6.37 -7.44 10.58
CA HIS A 183 -7.75 -7.46 11.04
C HIS A 183 -7.91 -8.56 12.10
N TRP A 184 -8.43 -8.19 13.27
CA TRP A 184 -8.68 -9.12 14.37
C TRP A 184 -9.64 -10.24 13.92
N GLY A 185 -9.31 -11.49 14.28
CA GLY A 185 -10.11 -12.67 13.92
C GLY A 185 -10.12 -13.07 12.43
N VAL A 186 -9.45 -12.32 11.54
CA VAL A 186 -9.45 -12.61 10.09
C VAL A 186 -8.05 -12.83 9.54
N SER A 187 -7.14 -11.90 9.82
CA SER A 187 -5.75 -11.93 9.30
C SER A 187 -4.70 -11.77 10.39
N PHE A 188 -5.13 -11.76 11.66
CA PHE A 188 -4.24 -11.59 12.79
C PHE A 188 -3.36 -12.83 12.98
N PRO A 189 -2.01 -12.69 12.94
CA PRO A 189 -1.13 -13.85 12.92
C PRO A 189 -0.91 -14.45 14.32
N ASP A 190 -0.72 -15.76 14.40
CA ASP A 190 -0.46 -16.47 15.66
C ASP A 190 0.78 -15.95 16.40
N GLU A 191 1.80 -15.48 15.67
CA GLU A 191 2.97 -14.86 16.27
C GLU A 191 2.60 -13.59 17.04
N ALA A 192 1.69 -12.77 16.52
CA ALA A 192 1.22 -11.57 17.21
C ALA A 192 0.38 -11.92 18.44
N LEU A 193 -0.41 -13.01 18.40
CA LEU A 193 -1.13 -13.51 19.57
C LEU A 193 -0.20 -13.92 20.72
N ARG A 194 1.00 -14.42 20.40
CA ARG A 194 2.04 -14.76 21.38
C ARG A 194 2.86 -13.57 21.85
N ASN A 195 2.83 -12.45 21.11
CA ASN A 195 3.61 -11.24 21.38
C ASN A 195 2.71 -10.01 21.62
N GLN A 196 1.69 -10.16 22.45
CA GLN A 196 0.66 -9.14 22.67
C GLN A 196 1.21 -7.78 23.16
N GLN A 197 2.38 -7.77 23.80
CA GLN A 197 3.12 -6.57 24.21
C GLN A 197 3.62 -5.71 23.05
N GLU A 198 3.72 -6.27 21.84
CA GLU A 198 4.12 -5.58 20.61
C GLU A 198 2.91 -5.25 19.70
N VAL A 199 1.70 -5.55 20.17
CA VAL A 199 0.47 -5.39 19.39
C VAL A 199 -0.30 -4.18 19.90
N PHE A 200 -0.51 -3.19 19.04
CA PHE A 200 -1.16 -1.93 19.40
C PHE A 200 -2.49 -1.77 18.67
N PRO A 201 -3.63 -1.70 19.39
CA PRO A 201 -4.94 -1.55 18.76
C PRO A 201 -5.08 -0.23 17.99
N VAL A 202 -5.66 -0.30 16.80
CA VAL A 202 -6.17 0.86 16.08
C VAL A 202 -7.50 1.27 16.69
N ILE A 203 -7.65 2.55 16.99
CA ILE A 203 -8.80 3.07 17.72
C ILE A 203 -10.00 3.23 16.77
N SER A 204 -10.96 2.33 16.91
CA SER A 204 -12.30 2.45 16.33
C SER A 204 -13.19 3.39 17.17
N ASN A 205 -14.37 3.75 16.68
CA ASN A 205 -15.33 4.52 17.48
C ASN A 205 -15.79 3.74 18.72
N GLU A 206 -15.98 2.43 18.60
CA GLU A 206 -16.37 1.53 19.70
C GLU A 206 -15.26 1.47 20.76
N LEU A 207 -14.03 1.14 20.35
CA LEU A 207 -12.87 1.09 21.25
C LEU A 207 -12.57 2.44 21.89
N GLY A 208 -12.73 3.53 21.13
CA GLY A 208 -12.57 4.89 21.65
C GLY A 208 -13.58 5.22 22.74
N THR A 209 -14.84 4.81 22.57
CA THR A 209 -15.90 4.99 23.57
C THR A 209 -15.61 4.20 24.84
N GLU A 210 -15.25 2.91 24.69
CA GLU A 210 -14.95 2.02 25.82
C GLU A 210 -13.78 2.53 26.67
N LEU A 211 -12.77 3.11 26.01
CA LEU A 211 -11.60 3.70 26.67
C LEU A 211 -11.80 5.18 27.06
N GLU A 212 -13.02 5.71 26.92
CA GLU A 212 -13.38 7.10 27.20
C GLU A 212 -12.47 8.14 26.52
N ILE A 213 -11.98 7.82 25.32
CA ILE A 213 -11.08 8.69 24.55
C ILE A 213 -11.91 9.78 23.86
N ILE A 214 -11.77 11.00 24.35
CA ILE A 214 -12.43 12.17 23.74
C ILE A 214 -11.74 12.53 22.43
N PHE A 215 -12.45 12.36 21.32
CA PHE A 215 -12.00 12.83 20.00
C PHE A 215 -12.42 14.29 19.77
N PRO A 216 -11.55 15.09 19.13
CA PRO A 216 -11.95 16.42 18.69
C PRO A 216 -13.13 16.32 17.71
N LYS A 217 -14.12 17.20 17.85
CA LYS A 217 -15.22 17.30 16.90
C LYS A 217 -14.67 17.57 15.50
N SER A 218 -15.24 16.91 14.49
CA SER A 218 -14.90 17.20 13.11
C SER A 218 -15.36 18.62 12.75
N GLU A 219 -14.45 19.39 12.15
CA GLU A 219 -14.80 20.68 11.59
C GLU A 219 -15.68 20.49 10.35
N LYS A 220 -16.71 21.33 10.19
CA LYS A 220 -17.63 21.34 9.04
C LYS A 220 -17.16 22.24 7.89
N ASN A 221 -15.91 22.71 7.93
CA ASN A 221 -15.34 23.60 6.91
C ASN A 221 -15.00 22.84 5.61
N ASN A 222 -14.69 23.61 4.58
CA ASN A 222 -14.18 23.07 3.33
C ASN A 222 -12.90 22.26 3.59
N ARG A 223 -12.95 20.95 3.34
CA ARG A 223 -11.81 20.03 3.57
C ARG A 223 -10.75 20.13 2.49
N TYR A 224 -11.06 20.69 1.32
CA TYR A 224 -10.14 20.70 0.18
C TYR A 224 -8.78 21.33 0.50
N PRO A 225 -8.67 22.53 1.12
CA PRO A 225 -7.37 23.11 1.44
C PRO A 225 -6.54 22.22 2.37
N TYR A 226 -7.18 21.55 3.33
CA TYR A 226 -6.52 20.62 4.24
C TYR A 226 -6.01 19.38 3.50
N TYR A 227 -6.81 18.78 2.63
CA TYR A 227 -6.41 17.62 1.83
C TYR A 227 -5.28 17.99 0.87
N PHE A 228 -5.42 19.11 0.16
CA PHE A 228 -4.40 19.62 -0.76
C PHE A 228 -3.07 19.87 -0.05
N LYS A 229 -3.09 20.49 1.14
CA LYS A 229 -1.89 20.70 1.96
C LYS A 229 -1.21 19.38 2.33
N ASN A 230 -1.98 18.38 2.75
CA ASN A 230 -1.40 17.09 3.14
C ASN A 230 -0.81 16.35 1.94
N ILE A 231 -1.51 16.33 0.80
CA ILE A 231 -1.04 15.67 -0.43
C ILE A 231 0.23 16.33 -0.96
N THR A 232 0.24 17.67 -1.06
CA THR A 232 1.41 18.42 -1.55
C THR A 232 2.59 18.35 -0.58
N GLY A 233 2.33 18.40 0.73
CA GLY A 233 3.35 18.21 1.77
C GLY A 233 3.95 16.80 1.77
N PHE A 234 3.13 15.77 1.55
CA PHE A 234 3.61 14.39 1.40
C PHE A 234 4.48 14.24 0.15
N TYR A 235 4.02 14.78 -0.98
CA TYR A 235 4.79 14.77 -2.23
C TYR A 235 6.15 15.43 -2.06
N ALA A 236 6.18 16.69 -1.58
CA ALA A 236 7.41 17.45 -1.41
C ALA A 236 8.40 16.76 -0.45
N LYS A 237 7.90 16.09 0.59
CA LYS A 237 8.75 15.45 1.59
C LYS A 237 9.28 14.08 1.18
N TYR A 238 8.45 13.24 0.56
CA TYR A 238 8.76 11.82 0.38
C TYR A 238 8.91 11.37 -1.06
N LEU A 239 8.33 12.10 -2.02
CA LEU A 239 8.30 11.71 -3.44
C LEU A 239 9.17 12.62 -4.32
N ASP A 240 9.25 13.91 -3.99
CA ASP A 240 10.00 14.91 -4.75
C ASP A 240 11.48 14.97 -4.33
N ASN A 241 12.16 13.83 -4.44
CA ASN A 241 13.58 13.71 -4.13
C ASN A 241 14.25 12.64 -4.99
N ASP A 242 15.57 12.73 -5.12
CA ASP A 242 16.35 11.83 -5.98
C ASP A 242 16.29 10.38 -5.53
N THR A 243 16.20 10.13 -4.22
CA THR A 243 16.12 8.77 -3.66
C THR A 243 14.85 8.05 -4.11
N PHE A 244 13.69 8.72 -4.06
CA PHE A 244 12.45 8.14 -4.57
C PHE A 244 12.46 8.02 -6.09
N ARG A 245 12.97 9.06 -6.80
CA ARG A 245 13.05 9.07 -8.27
C ARG A 245 13.97 7.98 -8.83
N ALA A 246 14.95 7.53 -8.06
CA ALA A 246 15.76 6.36 -8.41
C ALA A 246 14.96 5.04 -8.40
N VAL A 247 13.87 4.97 -7.63
CA VAL A 247 12.98 3.80 -7.55
C VAL A 247 11.82 3.91 -8.54
N ILE A 248 11.12 5.04 -8.54
CA ILE A 248 10.03 5.38 -9.47
C ILE A 248 10.37 6.74 -10.10
N PRO A 249 10.83 6.78 -11.37
CA PRO A 249 11.23 8.01 -12.05
C PRO A 249 10.07 8.99 -12.33
N LEU A 250 9.55 9.64 -11.30
CA LEU A 250 8.47 10.63 -11.38
C LEU A 250 8.89 11.83 -12.24
N SER A 251 7.91 12.38 -12.96
CA SER A 251 8.08 13.64 -13.69
C SER A 251 8.56 14.75 -12.77
N THR A 252 9.56 15.50 -13.23
CA THR A 252 10.10 16.68 -12.53
C THR A 252 9.10 17.83 -12.46
N THR A 253 8.07 17.82 -13.32
CA THR A 253 6.98 18.80 -13.29
C THR A 253 5.96 18.52 -12.18
N GLY A 254 6.03 17.35 -11.53
CA GLY A 254 5.10 16.93 -10.49
C GLY A 254 3.70 16.65 -11.01
N PHE A 255 2.69 17.16 -10.29
CA PHE A 255 1.28 16.90 -10.56
C PHE A 255 0.80 17.43 -11.92
N ILE A 256 -0.11 16.70 -12.57
CA ILE A 256 -0.73 17.12 -13.84
C ILE A 256 -1.59 18.37 -13.62
N VAL A 257 -1.37 19.39 -14.45
CA VAL A 257 -2.17 20.62 -14.48
C VAL A 257 -2.92 20.73 -15.81
N LYS A 258 -4.25 20.77 -15.76
CA LYS A 258 -5.12 21.00 -16.92
C LYS A 258 -5.57 22.46 -16.97
N LYS A 259 -5.50 23.06 -18.16
CA LYS A 259 -5.94 24.43 -18.47
C LYS A 259 -7.20 24.40 -19.33
#